data_AF-A0AA38TXQ9-F1
#
_entry.id   AF-A0AA38TXQ9-F1
#
_cell.length_a   1.000
_cell.length_b   1.000
_cell.length_c   1.000
_cell.angle_alpha   90.00
_cell.angle_beta   90.00
_cell.angle_gamma   90.00
#
_symmetry.space_group_name_H-M   'P 1'
#
loop_
_entity.id
_entity.type
_entity.pdbx_description
1 polymer ?
#
loop_
_entity_poly.entity_id
_entity_poly.type
_entity_poly.pdbx_seq_one_letter_code
_entity_poly.pdbx_strand_id
1 'polypeptide(L)'
;MSVAVMSSALPTPFSVHASIPPHITETDHVQRSLVQLRSKSDGLEQYIFLNGLKERDPSLFYKILLSNMMEIIPILYTPTASVGDACTYYSQIWRHPEGLYISIKHKGHIRQILRQYPVGANPRISVVTDGSRILGLGDLGANGLPISIGKLDLYIAGAGIRPSSVIPICLDVGTNTQRFIDDPLYIGVRQKRPADPEMDEFMEEFMSAVSEVFPELLVQFEDFSTDNAFKYLDHFRSRYRVFNDDIQGTGAVVLSGFLNAARISSAASGIPLNEHKILFFGAGSSGIGVAKQLVSFFTELGMNADEAKKHIYTVDSKGLITADRKGLQEHKKFFARTDYEGSALTNLADIVKYVQPTALLGLSTIGGAFTEEVVKLMAAMNKRPIIFPLSNPVSKCELSFKDAINWTNGRVVFASGSPYKPVVHEGTTYEAGQGNNMYMFPGIGLGAILSKSEHITDAMVEKAAIALSTSLTEEESSHELVYPRLDRIRDISAQIALAVARQAHKDGVDNNSVLRNLNDYDALRHIKGKMWEPCYESQFKFELGRL
;
A
#
# COMPACT_ATOMS: atom_id res chain seq x y z
N MET A 1 10.87 55.13 -54.99
CA MET A 1 11.88 55.54 -53.98
C MET A 1 11.18 55.66 -52.64
N SER A 2 11.90 55.34 -51.56
CA SER A 2 11.51 55.45 -50.14
C SER A 2 10.65 54.27 -49.63
N VAL A 3 11.27 53.14 -49.26
CA VAL A 3 11.97 52.82 -47.98
C VAL A 3 11.01 52.14 -47.00
N ALA A 4 11.25 50.84 -46.84
CA ALA A 4 10.73 50.02 -45.77
C ALA A 4 11.16 50.59 -44.42
N VAL A 5 10.21 50.94 -43.58
CA VAL A 5 10.46 51.16 -42.15
C VAL A 5 10.27 49.82 -41.48
N MET A 6 11.39 49.12 -41.28
CA MET A 6 11.51 48.07 -40.27
C MET A 6 11.08 48.69 -38.94
N SER A 7 9.92 48.28 -38.44
CA SER A 7 9.57 48.47 -37.04
C SER A 7 10.58 47.65 -36.23
N SER A 8 11.57 48.35 -35.69
CA SER A 8 12.53 47.82 -34.75
C SER A 8 11.76 47.22 -33.58
N ALA A 9 11.73 45.90 -33.49
CA ALA A 9 11.41 45.21 -32.25
C ALA A 9 12.30 45.81 -31.16
N LEU A 10 11.68 46.47 -30.19
CA LEU A 10 12.35 46.91 -28.98
C LEU A 10 13.09 45.70 -28.40
N PRO A 11 14.37 45.83 -28.00
CA PRO A 11 15.06 44.73 -27.35
C PRO A 11 14.24 44.35 -26.13
N THR A 12 13.78 43.09 -26.10
CA THR A 12 13.29 42.47 -24.87
C THR A 12 14.33 42.76 -23.78
N PRO A 13 13.94 43.17 -22.57
CA PRO A 13 14.91 43.42 -21.51
C PRO A 13 15.79 42.17 -21.38
N PHE A 14 17.11 42.33 -21.42
CA PHE A 14 18.06 41.28 -21.06
C PHE A 14 17.83 40.92 -19.59
N SER A 15 16.83 40.09 -19.34
CA SER A 15 16.52 39.48 -18.06
C SER A 15 16.54 37.98 -18.26
N VAL A 16 17.65 37.46 -18.76
CA VAL A 16 17.97 36.05 -18.56
C VAL A 16 19.08 36.08 -17.54
N HIS A 17 18.73 35.73 -16.30
CA HIS A 17 19.66 35.61 -15.18
C HIS A 17 20.96 34.98 -15.70
N ALA A 18 22.13 35.63 -15.51
CA ALA A 18 23.41 35.14 -16.03
C ALA A 18 23.77 33.71 -15.53
N SER A 19 23.09 33.26 -14.48
CA SER A 19 23.17 31.93 -13.89
C SER A 19 22.40 30.84 -14.65
N ILE A 20 21.61 31.20 -15.67
CA ILE A 20 20.69 30.33 -16.39
C ILE A 20 21.17 30.21 -17.85
N PRO A 21 21.53 29.01 -18.33
CA PRO A 21 21.97 28.84 -19.71
C PRO A 21 20.89 29.30 -20.71
N PRO A 22 21.27 29.98 -21.81
CA PRO A 22 20.34 30.74 -22.66
C PRO A 22 19.22 29.89 -23.29
N HIS A 23 19.45 28.60 -23.55
CA HIS A 23 18.47 27.70 -24.17
C HIS A 23 17.77 26.76 -23.16
N ILE A 24 18.04 26.88 -21.86
CA ILE A 24 17.41 25.97 -20.87
C ILE A 24 15.91 26.20 -20.77
N THR A 25 15.46 27.43 -21.03
CA THR A 25 14.06 27.86 -20.99
C THR A 25 13.27 27.42 -22.23
N GLU A 26 13.97 27.09 -23.32
CA GLU A 26 13.43 26.63 -24.60
C GLU A 26 13.41 25.10 -24.73
N THR A 27 13.95 24.38 -23.74
CA THR A 27 14.11 22.93 -23.76
C THR A 27 13.28 22.25 -22.69
N ASP A 28 12.83 21.02 -22.95
CA ASP A 28 12.02 20.28 -21.99
C ASP A 28 12.89 19.67 -20.87
N HIS A 29 12.80 20.25 -19.67
CA HIS A 29 13.52 19.73 -18.52
C HIS A 29 13.00 18.37 -18.05
N VAL A 30 11.72 18.05 -18.30
CA VAL A 30 11.16 16.72 -18.03
C VAL A 30 11.89 15.67 -18.85
N GLN A 31 12.05 15.89 -20.16
CA GLN A 31 12.80 14.97 -21.03
C GLN A 31 14.26 14.84 -20.61
N ARG A 32 14.90 15.96 -20.25
CA ARG A 32 16.29 15.94 -19.76
C ARG A 32 16.43 15.04 -18.52
N SER A 33 15.54 15.19 -17.55
CA SER A 33 15.56 14.38 -16.33
C SER A 33 15.24 12.90 -16.60
N LEU A 34 14.33 12.61 -17.54
CA LEU A 34 14.03 11.24 -17.96
C LEU A 34 15.22 10.56 -18.65
N VAL A 35 15.96 11.28 -19.52
CA VAL A 35 17.18 10.76 -20.15
C VAL A 35 18.22 10.42 -19.09
N GLN A 36 18.39 11.28 -18.07
CA GLN A 36 19.33 11.03 -16.97
C GLN A 36 18.91 9.87 -16.07
N LEU A 37 17.60 9.70 -15.81
CA LEU A 37 17.06 8.57 -15.08
C LEU A 37 17.30 7.26 -15.84
N ARG A 38 16.93 7.22 -17.12
CA ARG A 38 17.02 6.02 -17.97
C ARG A 38 18.44 5.65 -18.34
N SER A 39 19.41 6.57 -18.20
CA SER A 39 20.83 6.24 -18.36
C SER A 39 21.42 5.47 -17.19
N LYS A 40 20.70 5.35 -16.06
CA LYS A 40 21.14 4.57 -14.89
C LYS A 40 20.78 3.11 -15.10
N SER A 41 21.77 2.23 -14.91
CA SER A 41 21.62 0.78 -15.07
C SER A 41 21.15 0.08 -13.79
N ASP A 42 21.27 0.75 -12.64
CA ASP A 42 20.98 0.18 -11.32
C ASP A 42 19.78 0.88 -10.67
N GLY A 43 18.91 0.10 -10.02
CA GLY A 43 17.68 0.60 -9.40
C GLY A 43 17.93 1.52 -8.20
N LEU A 44 19.00 1.28 -7.43
CA LEU A 44 19.39 2.14 -6.31
C LEU A 44 19.90 3.48 -6.83
N GLU A 45 20.67 3.51 -7.92
CA GLU A 45 21.08 4.77 -8.57
C GLU A 45 19.89 5.57 -9.11
N GLN A 46 18.90 4.89 -9.69
CA GLN A 46 17.66 5.53 -10.12
C GLN A 46 16.91 6.14 -8.93
N TYR A 47 16.79 5.40 -7.82
CA TYR A 47 16.18 5.89 -6.58
C TYR A 47 16.90 7.13 -6.03
N ILE A 48 18.24 7.09 -5.94
CA ILE A 48 19.06 8.21 -5.50
C ILE A 48 18.88 9.43 -6.40
N PHE A 49 18.81 9.24 -7.71
CA PHE A 49 18.56 10.32 -8.67
C PHE A 49 17.19 10.96 -8.44
N LEU A 50 16.14 10.14 -8.29
CA LEU A 50 14.77 10.59 -8.07
C LEU A 50 14.62 11.36 -6.75
N ASN A 51 15.17 10.87 -5.64
CA ASN A 51 15.13 11.61 -4.37
C ASN A 51 15.92 12.91 -4.44
N GLY A 52 17.09 12.91 -5.10
CA GLY A 52 17.83 14.15 -5.33
C GLY A 52 17.04 15.15 -6.19
N LEU A 53 16.26 14.67 -7.16
CA LEU A 53 15.40 15.53 -7.96
C LEU A 53 14.23 16.07 -7.13
N LYS A 54 13.62 15.24 -6.30
CA LYS A 54 12.54 15.62 -5.38
C LYS A 54 12.97 16.75 -4.44
N GLU A 55 14.19 16.68 -3.92
CA GLU A 55 14.77 17.74 -3.08
C GLU A 55 14.93 19.07 -3.83
N ARG A 56 15.49 19.02 -5.05
CA ARG A 56 15.82 20.23 -5.82
C ARG A 56 14.59 20.89 -6.46
N ASP A 57 13.70 20.08 -7.01
CA ASP A 57 12.49 20.54 -7.70
C ASP A 57 11.35 19.52 -7.49
N PRO A 58 10.61 19.64 -6.37
CA PRO A 58 9.47 18.75 -6.08
C PRO A 58 8.41 18.77 -7.19
N SER A 59 8.17 19.94 -7.81
CA SER A 59 7.18 20.07 -8.87
C SER A 59 7.56 19.28 -10.11
N LEU A 60 8.83 19.33 -10.52
CA LEU A 60 9.35 18.51 -11.62
C LEU A 60 9.34 17.02 -11.29
N PHE A 61 9.73 16.65 -10.07
CA PHE A 61 9.68 15.26 -9.60
C PHE A 61 8.25 14.69 -9.72
N TYR A 62 7.25 15.35 -9.13
CA TYR A 62 5.86 14.86 -9.19
C TYR A 62 5.28 14.94 -10.61
N LYS A 63 5.70 15.90 -11.44
CA LYS A 63 5.32 15.95 -12.86
C LYS A 63 5.83 14.72 -13.62
N ILE A 64 7.09 14.35 -13.40
CA ILE A 64 7.71 13.15 -13.99
C ILE A 64 7.04 11.88 -13.48
N LEU A 65 6.83 11.77 -12.16
CA LEU A 65 6.17 10.64 -11.51
C LEU A 65 4.77 10.41 -12.09
N LEU A 66 3.91 11.43 -12.09
CA LEU A 66 2.53 11.32 -12.60
C LEU A 66 2.48 11.00 -14.10
N SER A 67 3.42 11.50 -14.89
CA SER A 67 3.44 11.24 -16.34
C SER A 67 4.03 9.88 -16.71
N ASN A 68 4.71 9.19 -15.78
CA ASN A 68 5.42 7.93 -16.02
C ASN A 68 5.24 6.93 -14.85
N MET A 69 4.04 6.90 -14.25
CA MET A 69 3.77 6.14 -13.01
C MET A 69 4.20 4.67 -13.11
N MET A 70 3.89 4.01 -14.22
CA MET A 70 4.21 2.58 -14.42
C MET A 70 5.71 2.28 -14.47
N GLU A 71 6.54 3.26 -14.86
CA GLU A 71 8.01 3.14 -14.89
C GLU A 71 8.62 3.51 -13.54
N ILE A 72 8.06 4.52 -12.85
CA ILE A 72 8.70 5.15 -11.69
C ILE A 72 8.22 4.60 -10.35
N ILE A 73 6.94 4.22 -10.21
CA ILE A 73 6.44 3.60 -8.96
C ILE A 73 7.26 2.38 -8.57
N PRO A 74 7.62 1.46 -9.48
CA PRO A 74 8.48 0.35 -9.09
C PRO A 74 9.84 0.80 -8.56
N ILE A 75 10.36 1.97 -8.92
CA ILE A 75 11.65 2.47 -8.41
C ILE A 75 11.48 3.02 -6.98
N LEU A 76 10.38 3.73 -6.73
CA LEU A 76 10.07 4.39 -5.46
C LEU A 76 9.35 3.48 -4.44
N TYR A 77 8.78 2.37 -4.89
CA TYR A 77 7.95 1.46 -4.09
C TYR A 77 8.08 0.01 -4.58
N THR A 78 7.34 -0.91 -3.95
CA THR A 78 7.30 -2.33 -4.34
C THR A 78 6.78 -2.51 -5.78
N PRO A 79 7.25 -3.51 -6.53
CA PRO A 79 8.04 -4.70 -6.10
C PRO A 79 9.56 -4.58 -6.24
N THR A 80 10.12 -3.47 -6.74
CA THR A 80 11.53 -3.49 -7.13
C THR A 80 12.42 -3.46 -5.90
N ALA A 81 13.51 -4.21 -5.98
CA ALA A 81 14.56 -4.24 -4.98
C ALA A 81 15.01 -2.82 -4.58
N SER A 82 14.89 -1.80 -5.43
CA SER A 82 15.36 -0.43 -5.17
C SER A 82 14.87 0.20 -3.86
N VAL A 83 13.62 0.05 -3.43
CA VAL A 83 13.19 0.62 -2.13
C VAL A 83 13.67 -0.24 -0.96
N GLY A 84 13.72 -1.56 -1.13
CA GLY A 84 14.27 -2.48 -0.12
C GLY A 84 15.79 -2.36 0.03
N ASP A 85 16.48 -2.14 -1.09
CA ASP A 85 17.90 -1.84 -1.21
C ASP A 85 18.17 -0.45 -0.66
N ALA A 86 17.33 0.53 -0.99
CA ALA A 86 17.41 1.87 -0.41
C ALA A 86 17.26 1.82 1.10
N CYS A 87 16.37 0.99 1.66
CA CYS A 87 16.31 0.77 3.10
C CYS A 87 17.58 0.06 3.59
N THR A 88 17.98 -1.04 2.97
CA THR A 88 19.16 -1.83 3.38
C THR A 88 20.44 -0.97 3.44
N TYR A 89 20.60 -0.06 2.47
CA TYR A 89 21.75 0.81 2.31
C TYR A 89 21.49 2.27 2.73
N TYR A 90 20.39 2.54 3.45
CA TYR A 90 19.91 3.90 3.66
C TYR A 90 20.94 4.79 4.35
N SER A 91 21.59 4.24 5.37
CA SER A 91 22.67 4.92 6.10
C SER A 91 23.84 5.34 5.19
N GLN A 92 24.16 4.56 4.15
CA GLN A 92 25.24 4.89 3.21
C GLN A 92 24.81 5.90 2.14
N ILE A 93 23.53 5.88 1.75
CA ILE A 93 23.01 6.75 0.69
C ILE A 93 22.34 8.03 1.21
N TRP A 94 22.28 8.23 2.53
CA TRP A 94 21.67 9.39 3.17
C TRP A 94 22.33 10.69 2.70
N ARG A 95 21.50 11.71 2.40
CA ARG A 95 21.96 13.00 1.85
C ARG A 95 21.38 14.21 2.58
N HIS A 96 20.08 14.18 2.83
CA HIS A 96 19.35 15.30 3.44
C HIS A 96 18.20 14.76 4.31
N PRO A 97 17.70 15.57 5.26
CA PRO A 97 16.56 15.19 6.08
C PRO A 97 15.23 15.29 5.29
N GLU A 98 14.51 14.18 5.16
CA GLU A 98 13.18 14.11 4.51
C GLU A 98 12.02 13.87 5.49
N GLY A 99 12.30 13.57 6.76
CA GLY A 99 11.30 13.20 7.75
C GLY A 99 11.74 13.40 9.19
N LEU A 100 10.88 13.02 10.13
CA LEU A 100 11.18 13.07 11.56
C LEU A 100 11.71 11.74 12.09
N TYR A 101 12.77 11.82 12.89
CA TYR A 101 13.27 10.72 13.70
C TYR A 101 12.92 10.99 15.16
N ILE A 102 11.97 10.22 15.69
CA ILE A 102 11.60 10.30 17.10
C ILE A 102 12.21 9.09 17.79
N SER A 103 13.35 9.30 18.43
CA SER A 103 14.07 8.27 19.15
C SER A 103 13.46 7.98 20.52
N ILE A 104 13.67 6.78 21.05
CA ILE A 104 13.41 6.44 22.46
C ILE A 104 14.10 7.41 23.44
N LYS A 105 15.24 8.00 23.05
CA LYS A 105 15.94 9.02 23.85
C LYS A 105 15.15 10.32 24.03
N HIS A 106 14.11 10.52 23.22
CA HIS A 106 13.22 11.67 23.28
C HIS A 106 12.00 11.44 24.18
N LYS A 107 11.86 10.25 24.79
CA LYS A 107 10.80 9.96 25.75
C LYS A 107 10.76 11.05 26.85
N GLY A 108 9.57 11.51 27.18
CA GLY A 108 9.28 12.66 28.04
C GLY A 108 9.27 14.02 27.32
N HIS A 109 9.77 14.10 26.09
CA HIS A 109 9.96 15.36 25.35
C HIS A 109 9.37 15.31 23.93
N ILE A 110 8.61 14.27 23.55
CA ILE A 110 8.13 14.08 22.17
C ILE A 110 7.29 15.28 21.71
N ARG A 111 6.42 15.83 22.58
CA ARG A 111 5.64 17.04 22.29
C ARG A 111 6.50 18.22 21.85
N GLN A 112 7.65 18.42 22.49
CA GLN A 112 8.54 19.53 22.18
C GLN A 112 9.18 19.34 20.80
N ILE A 113 9.57 18.12 20.46
CA ILE A 113 10.16 17.78 19.15
C ILE A 113 9.14 17.98 18.03
N LEU A 114 7.90 17.52 18.22
CA LEU A 114 6.85 17.72 17.22
C LEU A 114 6.57 19.21 16.98
N ARG A 115 6.64 20.05 18.01
CA ARG A 115 6.47 21.51 17.89
C ARG A 115 7.65 22.23 17.21
N GLN A 116 8.82 21.59 17.09
CA GLN A 116 9.95 22.12 16.33
C GLN A 116 9.78 21.92 14.82
N TYR A 117 8.86 21.05 14.38
CA TYR A 117 8.54 20.90 12.98
C TYR A 117 8.05 22.24 12.40
N PRO A 118 8.48 22.63 11.18
CA PRO A 118 8.34 24.01 10.69
C PRO A 118 6.96 24.63 10.92
N VAL A 119 6.97 25.80 11.56
CA VAL A 119 5.77 26.57 11.92
C VAL A 119 4.97 26.91 10.65
N GLY A 120 3.74 26.39 10.56
CA GLY A 120 2.84 26.58 9.41
C GLY A 120 2.60 25.31 8.58
N ALA A 121 3.37 24.24 8.80
CA ALA A 121 3.02 22.93 8.29
C ALA A 121 1.74 22.46 8.98
N ASN A 122 0.65 22.29 8.23
CA ASN A 122 -0.58 21.67 8.70
C ASN A 122 -0.68 20.27 8.09
N PRO A 123 0.11 19.30 8.59
CA PRO A 123 0.15 17.97 8.02
C PRO A 123 -1.22 17.30 8.20
N ARG A 124 -1.60 16.52 7.22
CA ARG A 124 -2.88 15.80 7.14
C ARG A 124 -2.69 14.31 7.26
N ILE A 125 -1.51 13.83 6.87
CA ILE A 125 -1.18 12.42 6.97
C ILE A 125 0.29 12.20 7.28
N SER A 126 0.53 11.18 8.08
CA SER A 126 1.86 10.65 8.38
C SER A 126 1.87 9.15 8.15
N VAL A 127 2.95 8.67 7.56
CA VAL A 127 3.26 7.24 7.56
C VAL A 127 4.38 7.03 8.56
N VAL A 128 4.09 6.22 9.57
CA VAL A 128 4.93 5.99 10.74
C VAL A 128 5.39 4.54 10.71
N THR A 129 6.70 4.34 10.88
CA THR A 129 7.31 3.02 11.02
C THR A 129 8.29 3.02 12.19
N ASP A 130 8.49 1.88 12.85
CA ASP A 130 9.60 1.65 13.78
C ASP A 130 10.76 0.86 13.14
N GLY A 131 10.61 0.49 11.86
CA GLY A 131 11.59 -0.26 11.08
C GLY A 131 11.81 -1.70 11.54
N SER A 132 10.95 -2.26 12.39
CA SER A 132 11.14 -3.61 12.95
C SER A 132 10.77 -4.73 12.00
N ARG A 133 9.95 -4.46 10.97
CA ARG A 133 9.56 -5.44 9.95
C ARG A 133 9.44 -4.79 8.56
N ILE A 134 10.54 -4.23 8.06
CA ILE A 134 10.55 -3.62 6.73
C ILE A 134 10.34 -4.68 5.66
N LEU A 135 9.18 -4.65 4.99
CA LEU A 135 8.78 -5.60 3.97
C LEU A 135 9.04 -7.07 4.43
N GLY A 136 9.78 -7.83 3.62
CA GLY A 136 10.32 -9.16 3.96
C GLY A 136 11.78 -9.16 4.38
N LEU A 137 12.37 -7.99 4.66
CA LEU A 137 13.81 -7.81 4.97
C LEU A 137 14.12 -7.87 6.47
N GLY A 138 13.11 -7.71 7.33
CA GLY A 138 13.24 -7.80 8.78
C GLY A 138 13.53 -6.45 9.45
N ASP A 139 14.29 -6.47 10.54
CA ASP A 139 14.57 -5.29 11.36
C ASP A 139 15.69 -4.45 10.75
N LEU A 140 15.32 -3.31 10.17
CA LEU A 140 16.25 -2.30 9.62
C LEU A 140 16.37 -1.05 10.50
N GLY A 141 15.59 -0.96 11.59
CA GLY A 141 15.59 0.19 12.50
C GLY A 141 15.36 1.52 11.78
N ALA A 142 16.19 2.53 12.04
CA ALA A 142 16.05 3.87 11.46
C ALA A 142 16.21 3.90 9.92
N ASN A 143 16.79 2.87 9.33
CA ASN A 143 16.85 2.72 7.89
C ASN A 143 15.50 2.39 7.24
N GLY A 144 14.43 2.23 8.05
CA GLY A 144 13.07 2.01 7.58
C GLY A 144 12.34 3.26 7.06
N LEU A 145 12.82 4.47 7.34
CA LEU A 145 12.16 5.73 6.92
C LEU A 145 11.83 5.80 5.40
N PRO A 146 12.63 5.26 4.46
CA PRO A 146 12.29 5.25 3.03
C PRO A 146 10.94 4.63 2.70
N ILE A 147 10.46 3.67 3.49
CA ILE A 147 9.11 3.11 3.30
C ILE A 147 8.05 4.19 3.55
N SER A 148 8.16 4.92 4.66
CA SER A 148 7.26 6.04 4.96
C SER A 148 7.31 7.11 3.88
N ILE A 149 8.50 7.44 3.38
CA ILE A 149 8.69 8.42 2.29
C ILE A 149 7.98 7.93 1.02
N GLY A 150 8.28 6.70 0.58
CA GLY A 150 7.71 6.12 -0.64
C GLY A 150 6.18 6.03 -0.58
N LYS A 151 5.60 5.59 0.54
CA LYS A 151 4.14 5.56 0.74
C LYS A 151 3.51 6.94 0.64
N LEU A 152 4.14 7.97 1.20
CA LEU A 152 3.66 9.34 1.09
C LEU A 152 3.80 9.91 -0.33
N ASP A 153 4.85 9.55 -1.06
CA ASP A 153 4.96 9.86 -2.49
C ASP A 153 3.81 9.22 -3.29
N LEU A 154 3.36 8.02 -2.90
CA LEU A 154 2.18 7.37 -3.48
C LEU A 154 0.85 7.99 -3.04
N TYR A 155 0.75 8.55 -1.83
CA TYR A 155 -0.40 9.37 -1.44
C TYR A 155 -0.52 10.61 -2.33
N ILE A 156 0.60 11.24 -2.64
CA ILE A 156 0.62 12.43 -3.49
C ILE A 156 0.28 12.04 -4.93
N ALA A 157 0.90 10.99 -5.47
CA ALA A 157 0.67 10.55 -6.84
C ALA A 157 -0.73 9.94 -7.04
N GLY A 158 -1.16 9.07 -6.13
CA GLY A 158 -2.40 8.29 -6.22
C GLY A 158 -3.63 9.02 -5.70
N ALA A 159 -3.51 9.81 -4.64
CA ALA A 159 -4.63 10.52 -4.02
C ALA A 159 -4.59 12.05 -4.18
N GLY A 160 -3.53 12.62 -4.76
CA GLY A 160 -3.40 14.06 -4.87
C GLY A 160 -3.33 14.75 -3.50
N ILE A 161 -2.79 14.09 -2.49
CA ILE A 161 -2.44 14.78 -1.23
C ILE A 161 -1.38 15.83 -1.57
N ARG A 162 -1.46 17.00 -0.93
CA ARG A 162 -0.46 18.06 -1.13
C ARG A 162 0.88 17.61 -0.55
N PRO A 163 2.02 17.79 -1.26
CA PRO A 163 3.35 17.49 -0.71
C PRO A 163 3.65 18.21 0.62
N SER A 164 3.14 19.43 0.81
CA SER A 164 3.30 20.18 2.06
C SER A 164 2.43 19.67 3.22
N SER A 165 1.56 18.69 2.98
CA SER A 165 0.60 18.14 3.94
C SER A 165 0.93 16.71 4.38
N VAL A 166 2.11 16.22 4.03
CA VAL A 166 2.59 14.90 4.45
C VAL A 166 3.80 15.04 5.36
N ILE A 167 3.99 14.08 6.25
CA ILE A 167 5.19 13.99 7.11
C ILE A 167 5.59 12.53 7.31
N PRO A 168 6.75 12.07 6.82
CA PRO A 168 7.25 10.73 7.13
C PRO A 168 7.88 10.74 8.53
N ILE A 169 7.57 9.73 9.34
CA ILE A 169 8.08 9.61 10.71
C ILE A 169 8.68 8.20 10.90
N CYS A 170 9.90 8.16 11.46
CA CYS A 170 10.52 6.94 11.96
C CYS A 170 10.62 7.00 13.49
N LEU A 171 10.07 5.99 14.15
CA LEU A 171 10.16 5.78 15.59
C LEU A 171 11.39 4.93 15.91
N ASP A 172 12.50 5.60 16.24
CA ASP A 172 13.79 4.94 16.45
C ASP A 172 13.96 4.48 17.90
N VAL A 173 13.39 3.29 18.18
CA VAL A 173 13.55 2.61 19.47
C VAL A 173 14.78 1.69 19.52
N GLY A 174 15.72 1.84 18.58
CA GLY A 174 16.83 0.91 18.38
C GLY A 174 16.51 -0.21 17.39
N THR A 175 17.43 -1.17 17.26
CA THR A 175 17.32 -2.30 16.32
C THR A 175 17.94 -3.57 16.93
N ASN A 176 17.35 -4.72 16.66
CA ASN A 176 17.90 -6.02 17.08
C ASN A 176 18.93 -6.59 16.09
N THR A 177 19.17 -5.90 14.96
CA THR A 177 20.12 -6.33 13.94
C THR A 177 21.54 -5.90 14.28
N GLN A 178 22.36 -6.86 14.70
CA GLN A 178 23.73 -6.62 15.20
C GLN A 178 24.61 -5.86 14.18
N ARG A 179 24.46 -6.15 12.88
CA ARG A 179 25.20 -5.45 11.82
C ARG A 179 25.00 -3.93 11.88
N PHE A 180 23.80 -3.43 12.18
CA PHE A 180 23.52 -1.99 12.25
C PHE A 180 23.98 -1.38 13.58
N ILE A 181 23.96 -2.15 14.67
CA ILE A 181 24.54 -1.70 15.95
C ILE A 181 26.05 -1.45 15.80
N ASP A 182 26.74 -2.33 15.06
CA ASP A 182 28.19 -2.27 14.86
C ASP A 182 28.61 -1.34 13.71
N ASP A 183 27.68 -0.94 12.83
CA ASP A 183 27.98 -0.11 11.65
C ASP A 183 28.23 1.36 12.06
N PRO A 184 29.44 1.91 11.82
CA PRO A 184 29.77 3.30 12.15
C PRO A 184 28.98 4.33 11.32
N LEU A 185 28.35 3.93 10.23
CA LEU A 185 27.50 4.78 9.40
C LEU A 185 26.03 4.69 9.77
N TYR A 186 25.62 3.75 10.63
CA TYR A 186 24.22 3.60 10.99
C TYR A 186 23.69 4.89 11.63
N ILE A 187 22.59 5.39 11.05
CA ILE A 187 21.99 6.70 11.39
C ILE A 187 21.08 6.65 12.63
N GLY A 188 20.62 5.46 13.02
CA GLY A 188 19.74 5.28 14.17
C GLY A 188 20.46 5.08 15.50
N VAL A 189 19.69 4.87 16.57
CA VAL A 189 20.25 4.53 17.88
C VAL A 189 20.89 3.14 17.84
N ARG A 190 22.19 3.09 18.14
CA ARG A 190 22.99 1.86 18.23
C ARG A 190 22.74 1.13 19.56
N GLN A 191 21.51 0.68 19.76
CA GLN A 191 21.11 -0.16 20.88
C GLN A 191 20.08 -1.18 20.42
N LYS A 192 19.95 -2.27 21.19
CA LYS A 192 18.85 -3.22 21.01
C LYS A 192 17.51 -2.57 21.34
N ARG A 193 16.44 -3.05 20.71
CA ARG A 193 15.08 -2.59 21.04
C ARG A 193 14.80 -2.87 22.52
N PRO A 194 14.23 -1.91 23.26
CA PRO A 194 13.92 -2.09 24.68
C PRO A 194 12.79 -3.12 24.86
N ALA A 195 12.53 -3.46 26.12
CA ALA A 195 11.43 -4.37 26.46
C ALA A 195 10.06 -3.74 26.15
N ASP A 196 9.05 -4.60 25.94
CA ASP A 196 7.69 -4.18 25.55
C ASP A 196 7.09 -3.07 26.43
N PRO A 197 7.18 -3.09 27.78
CA PRO A 197 6.59 -2.03 28.60
C PRO A 197 7.17 -0.64 28.30
N GLU A 198 8.48 -0.56 28.04
CA GLU A 198 9.13 0.71 27.75
C GLU A 198 8.74 1.23 26.36
N MET A 199 8.62 0.34 25.37
CA MET A 199 8.12 0.67 24.03
C MET A 199 6.66 1.11 24.07
N ASP A 200 5.83 0.46 24.90
CA ASP A 200 4.41 0.75 25.01
C ASP A 200 4.17 2.13 25.64
N GLU A 201 4.93 2.49 26.68
CA GLU A 201 4.93 3.84 27.25
C GLU A 201 5.38 4.91 26.23
N PHE A 202 6.40 4.60 25.43
CA PHE A 202 6.88 5.50 24.37
C PHE A 202 5.82 5.71 23.28
N MET A 203 5.16 4.64 22.84
CA MET A 203 4.08 4.71 21.85
C MET A 203 2.86 5.48 22.35
N GLU A 204 2.49 5.31 23.63
CA GLU A 204 1.40 6.07 24.24
C GLU A 204 1.74 7.58 24.28
N GLU A 205 2.97 7.94 24.66
CA GLU A 205 3.44 9.33 24.61
C GLU A 205 3.41 9.87 23.18
N PHE A 206 3.91 9.11 22.20
CA PHE A 206 3.93 9.51 20.80
C PHE A 206 2.52 9.79 20.27
N MET A 207 1.58 8.85 20.42
CA MET A 207 0.22 9.01 19.90
C MET A 207 -0.50 10.19 20.58
N SER A 208 -0.35 10.32 21.91
CA SER A 208 -0.88 11.47 22.65
C SER A 208 -0.29 12.79 22.13
N ALA A 209 1.04 12.87 21.99
CA ALA A 209 1.73 14.07 21.54
C ALA A 209 1.36 14.46 20.11
N VAL A 210 1.24 13.49 19.20
CA VAL A 210 0.80 13.72 17.81
C VAL A 210 -0.63 14.25 17.78
N SER A 211 -1.55 13.66 18.54
CA SER A 211 -2.94 14.11 18.59
C SER A 211 -3.10 15.53 19.14
N GLU A 212 -2.22 15.94 20.05
CA GLU A 212 -2.22 17.28 20.64
C GLU A 212 -1.62 18.33 19.70
N VAL A 213 -0.45 18.03 19.13
CA VAL A 213 0.31 18.97 18.29
C VAL A 213 -0.27 19.06 16.87
N PHE A 214 -0.75 17.94 16.33
CA PHE A 214 -1.35 17.84 14.99
C PHE A 214 -2.73 17.17 15.06
N PRO A 215 -3.77 17.87 15.56
CA PRO A 215 -5.09 17.28 15.79
C PRO A 215 -5.79 16.80 14.52
N GLU A 216 -5.37 17.30 13.35
CA GLU A 216 -5.91 16.89 12.05
C GLU A 216 -5.11 15.79 11.33
N LEU A 217 -4.01 15.31 11.94
CA LEU A 217 -3.13 14.32 11.32
C LEU A 217 -3.73 12.92 11.41
N LEU A 218 -3.87 12.26 10.26
CA LEU A 218 -4.07 10.83 10.16
C LEU A 218 -2.73 10.10 10.26
N VAL A 219 -2.63 9.12 11.16
CA VAL A 219 -1.45 8.27 11.32
C VAL A 219 -1.69 6.94 10.62
N GLN A 220 -0.83 6.59 9.67
CA GLN A 220 -0.75 5.25 9.09
C GLN A 220 0.43 4.52 9.73
N PHE A 221 0.17 3.41 10.41
CA PHE A 221 1.22 2.50 10.84
C PHE A 221 1.64 1.59 9.68
N GLU A 222 2.96 1.44 9.54
CA GLU A 222 3.59 0.69 8.45
C GLU A 222 4.81 -0.08 8.96
N ASP A 223 4.95 -1.34 8.55
CA ASP A 223 6.13 -2.17 8.74
C ASP A 223 6.58 -2.32 10.22
N PHE A 224 5.60 -2.36 11.12
CA PHE A 224 5.81 -2.77 12.51
C PHE A 224 5.91 -4.29 12.62
N SER A 225 6.60 -4.75 13.66
CA SER A 225 6.62 -6.17 14.03
C SER A 225 5.19 -6.63 14.22
N THR A 226 4.92 -7.83 13.73
CA THR A 226 3.58 -8.43 13.71
C THR A 226 2.79 -8.23 15.00
N ASP A 227 3.39 -8.57 16.15
CA ASP A 227 2.68 -8.56 17.42
C ASP A 227 2.39 -7.11 17.85
N ASN A 228 3.34 -6.20 17.61
CA ASN A 228 3.16 -4.77 17.87
C ASN A 228 2.16 -4.12 16.92
N ALA A 229 2.12 -4.52 15.65
CA ALA A 229 1.18 -3.98 14.66
C ALA A 229 -0.27 -4.22 15.09
N PHE A 230 -0.61 -5.46 15.50
CA PHE A 230 -1.94 -5.77 16.03
C PHE A 230 -2.18 -5.09 17.37
N LYS A 231 -1.23 -5.20 18.32
CA LYS A 231 -1.35 -4.61 19.66
C LYS A 231 -1.63 -3.10 19.59
N TYR A 232 -0.85 -2.36 18.81
CA TYR A 232 -0.98 -0.90 18.70
C TYR A 232 -2.21 -0.50 17.89
N LEU A 233 -2.57 -1.24 16.84
CA LEU A 233 -3.81 -0.96 16.13
C LEU A 233 -5.00 -1.10 17.09
N ASP A 234 -5.14 -2.23 17.78
CA ASP A 234 -6.27 -2.49 18.68
C ASP A 234 -6.33 -1.48 19.84
N HIS A 235 -5.17 -1.07 20.36
CA HIS A 235 -5.06 -0.13 21.49
C HIS A 235 -5.34 1.34 21.14
N PHE A 236 -5.06 1.77 19.90
CA PHE A 236 -5.15 3.18 19.50
C PHE A 236 -6.32 3.52 18.58
N ARG A 237 -6.86 2.56 17.82
CA ARG A 237 -7.86 2.79 16.76
C ARG A 237 -9.17 3.46 17.21
N SER A 238 -9.56 3.32 18.46
CA SER A 238 -10.77 3.92 19.02
C SER A 238 -10.54 5.30 19.66
N ARG A 239 -9.27 5.69 19.86
CA ARG A 239 -8.87 6.92 20.56
C ARG A 239 -8.24 7.96 19.64
N TYR A 240 -7.64 7.51 18.54
CA TYR A 240 -6.87 8.34 17.64
C TYR A 240 -7.21 8.08 16.17
N ARG A 241 -6.82 9.03 15.30
CA ARG A 241 -6.90 8.90 13.84
C ARG A 241 -5.78 8.00 13.36
N VAL A 242 -5.99 6.69 13.47
CA VAL A 242 -4.98 5.70 13.11
C VAL A 242 -5.56 4.53 12.36
N PHE A 243 -4.79 4.02 11.42
CA PHE A 243 -5.02 2.72 10.78
C PHE A 243 -3.67 2.08 10.45
N ASN A 244 -3.67 0.78 10.16
CA ASN A 244 -2.46 0.05 9.82
C ASN A 244 -2.59 -0.54 8.41
N ASP A 245 -1.66 -0.20 7.50
CA ASP A 245 -1.77 -0.64 6.11
C ASP A 245 -1.48 -2.14 5.93
N ASP A 246 -0.51 -2.69 6.67
CA ASP A 246 -0.18 -4.11 6.65
C ASP A 246 -1.37 -5.01 7.02
N ILE A 247 -2.19 -4.56 7.96
CA ILE A 247 -3.35 -5.30 8.47
C ILE A 247 -4.60 -4.93 7.66
N GLN A 248 -5.01 -3.66 7.72
CA GLN A 248 -6.28 -3.20 7.17
C GLN A 248 -6.19 -2.96 5.66
N GLY A 249 -5.11 -2.33 5.18
CA GLY A 249 -4.90 -2.08 3.75
C GLY A 249 -4.75 -3.36 2.94
N THR A 250 -3.87 -4.28 3.39
CA THR A 250 -3.69 -5.59 2.77
C THR A 250 -4.97 -6.42 2.83
N GLY A 251 -5.65 -6.45 3.97
CA GLY A 251 -6.94 -7.13 4.10
C GLY A 251 -7.95 -6.61 3.08
N ALA A 252 -8.07 -5.28 2.97
CA ALA A 252 -9.06 -4.64 2.12
C ALA A 252 -8.79 -4.85 0.62
N VAL A 253 -7.54 -4.78 0.18
CA VAL A 253 -7.22 -5.05 -1.23
C VAL A 253 -7.51 -6.52 -1.57
N VAL A 254 -7.18 -7.46 -0.69
CA VAL A 254 -7.47 -8.88 -0.94
C VAL A 254 -8.97 -9.15 -0.93
N LEU A 255 -9.73 -8.56 0.00
CA LEU A 255 -11.19 -8.62 0.02
C LEU A 255 -11.80 -8.12 -1.29
N SER A 256 -11.30 -7.00 -1.81
CA SER A 256 -11.76 -6.43 -3.06
C SER A 256 -11.57 -7.36 -4.26
N GLY A 257 -10.35 -7.89 -4.42
CA GLY A 257 -10.06 -8.85 -5.49
C GLY A 257 -10.84 -10.16 -5.33
N PHE A 258 -11.01 -10.61 -4.08
CA PHE A 258 -11.78 -11.80 -3.77
C PHE A 258 -13.27 -11.64 -4.08
N LEU A 259 -13.88 -10.47 -3.81
CA LEU A 259 -15.27 -10.18 -4.20
C LEU A 259 -15.49 -10.38 -5.70
N ASN A 260 -14.59 -9.85 -6.54
CA ASN A 260 -14.69 -10.02 -7.99
C ASN A 260 -14.39 -11.45 -8.42
N ALA A 261 -13.38 -12.09 -7.82
CA ALA A 261 -13.05 -13.48 -8.14
C ALA A 261 -14.18 -14.46 -7.78
N ALA A 262 -14.82 -14.26 -6.62
CA ALA A 262 -15.97 -15.01 -6.18
C ALA A 262 -17.15 -14.83 -7.15
N ARG A 263 -17.45 -13.59 -7.57
CA ARG A 263 -18.49 -13.32 -8.59
C ARG A 263 -18.23 -14.08 -9.91
N ILE A 264 -16.99 -14.03 -10.42
CA ILE A 264 -16.60 -14.77 -11.64
C ILE A 264 -16.77 -16.28 -11.43
N SER A 265 -16.30 -16.80 -10.30
CA SER A 265 -16.36 -18.23 -10.00
C SER A 265 -17.79 -18.73 -9.81
N SER A 266 -18.63 -17.98 -9.07
CA SER A 266 -20.06 -18.23 -8.90
C SER A 266 -20.81 -18.19 -10.22
N ALA A 267 -20.56 -17.18 -11.06
CA ALA A 267 -21.24 -17.06 -12.36
C ALA A 267 -20.99 -18.28 -13.27
N ALA A 268 -19.77 -18.83 -13.25
CA ALA A 268 -19.44 -20.01 -14.04
C ALA A 268 -19.98 -21.33 -13.44
N SER A 269 -19.91 -21.47 -12.12
CA SER A 269 -20.21 -22.72 -11.41
C SER A 269 -21.68 -22.88 -11.02
N GLY A 270 -22.38 -21.77 -10.76
CA GLY A 270 -23.69 -21.74 -10.12
C GLY A 270 -23.64 -21.82 -8.58
N ILE A 271 -22.44 -21.89 -7.98
CA ILE A 271 -22.25 -21.92 -6.53
C ILE A 271 -22.58 -20.53 -5.95
N PRO A 272 -23.48 -20.42 -4.96
CA PRO A 272 -23.77 -19.16 -4.28
C PRO A 272 -22.53 -18.55 -3.60
N LEU A 273 -22.47 -17.21 -3.54
CA LEU A 273 -21.31 -16.52 -2.94
C LEU A 273 -21.05 -16.95 -1.48
N ASN A 274 -22.11 -17.20 -0.71
CA ASN A 274 -22.02 -17.63 0.70
C ASN A 274 -21.60 -19.09 0.88
N GLU A 275 -21.47 -19.88 -0.19
CA GLU A 275 -21.01 -21.29 -0.13
C GLU A 275 -19.51 -21.45 -0.45
N HIS A 276 -18.82 -20.36 -0.82
CA HIS A 276 -17.39 -20.41 -1.05
C HIS A 276 -16.62 -20.91 0.17
N LYS A 277 -15.55 -21.68 -0.07
CA LYS A 277 -14.59 -22.15 0.93
C LYS A 277 -13.21 -21.63 0.59
N ILE A 278 -12.57 -20.97 1.54
CA ILE A 278 -11.29 -20.29 1.36
C ILE A 278 -10.22 -21.03 2.15
N LEU A 279 -9.20 -21.52 1.46
CA LEU A 279 -8.04 -22.16 2.05
C LEU A 279 -6.84 -21.23 2.00
N PHE A 280 -6.31 -20.88 3.17
CA PHE A 280 -5.10 -20.10 3.34
C PHE A 280 -3.89 -21.02 3.55
N PHE A 281 -2.89 -20.88 2.69
CA PHE A 281 -1.57 -21.48 2.85
C PHE A 281 -0.60 -20.43 3.42
N GLY A 282 -0.35 -20.52 4.73
CA GLY A 282 0.37 -19.51 5.49
C GLY A 282 -0.54 -18.89 6.55
N ALA A 283 -0.33 -19.26 7.81
CA ALA A 283 -1.06 -18.73 8.96
C ALA A 283 -0.18 -17.83 9.84
N GLY A 284 0.73 -17.09 9.21
CA GLY A 284 1.40 -15.97 9.86
C GLY A 284 0.44 -14.80 10.06
N SER A 285 0.94 -13.67 10.55
CA SER A 285 0.12 -12.49 10.81
C SER A 285 -0.58 -11.91 9.61
N SER A 286 0.11 -11.74 8.50
CA SER A 286 -0.51 -11.26 7.25
C SER A 286 -1.58 -12.25 6.79
N GLY A 287 -1.32 -13.56 6.83
CA GLY A 287 -2.30 -14.58 6.47
C GLY A 287 -3.54 -14.56 7.35
N ILE A 288 -3.38 -14.47 8.67
CA ILE A 288 -4.49 -14.38 9.62
C ILE A 288 -5.22 -13.05 9.54
N GLY A 289 -4.49 -11.93 9.34
CA GLY A 289 -5.08 -10.60 9.17
C GLY A 289 -5.99 -10.54 7.94
N VAL A 290 -5.49 -11.03 6.80
CA VAL A 290 -6.29 -11.14 5.57
C VAL A 290 -7.45 -12.11 5.75
N ALA A 291 -7.25 -13.25 6.41
CA ALA A 291 -8.31 -14.20 6.70
C ALA A 291 -9.42 -13.57 7.58
N LYS A 292 -9.05 -12.79 8.61
CA LYS A 292 -10.01 -12.02 9.42
C LYS A 292 -10.77 -11.03 8.54
N GLN A 293 -10.10 -10.34 7.63
CA GLN A 293 -10.79 -9.44 6.72
C GLN A 293 -11.75 -10.20 5.79
N LEU A 294 -11.41 -11.39 5.29
CA LEU A 294 -12.33 -12.18 4.46
C LEU A 294 -13.52 -12.77 5.23
N VAL A 295 -13.55 -12.71 6.56
CA VAL A 295 -14.80 -12.94 7.30
C VAL A 295 -15.86 -11.92 6.89
N SER A 296 -15.46 -10.66 6.63
CA SER A 296 -16.38 -9.59 6.22
C SER A 296 -17.09 -9.88 4.89
N PHE A 297 -16.47 -10.66 3.99
CA PHE A 297 -17.11 -11.10 2.76
C PHE A 297 -18.42 -11.86 3.03
N PHE A 298 -18.40 -12.77 4.01
CA PHE A 298 -19.58 -13.56 4.37
C PHE A 298 -20.56 -12.77 5.22
N THR A 299 -20.08 -11.90 6.12
CA THR A 299 -20.98 -11.11 6.97
C THR A 299 -21.73 -10.04 6.20
N GLU A 300 -21.12 -9.44 5.16
CA GLU A 300 -21.82 -8.53 4.23
C GLU A 300 -22.90 -9.27 3.41
N LEU A 301 -22.80 -10.60 3.26
CA LEU A 301 -23.85 -11.45 2.68
C LEU A 301 -24.92 -11.86 3.71
N GLY A 302 -24.86 -11.35 4.94
CA GLY A 302 -25.83 -11.60 6.01
C GLY A 302 -25.50 -12.75 6.95
N MET A 303 -24.34 -13.38 6.81
CA MET A 303 -23.91 -14.46 7.70
C MET A 303 -23.41 -13.89 9.05
N ASN A 304 -23.58 -14.64 10.15
CA ASN A 304 -22.93 -14.24 11.40
C ASN A 304 -21.42 -14.58 11.38
N ALA A 305 -20.65 -13.93 12.23
CA ALA A 305 -19.19 -14.07 12.24
C ALA A 305 -18.71 -15.51 12.53
N ASP A 306 -19.41 -16.27 13.38
CA ASP A 306 -18.99 -17.63 13.74
C ASP A 306 -19.27 -18.64 12.63
N GLU A 307 -20.36 -18.46 11.88
CA GLU A 307 -20.61 -19.20 10.65
C GLU A 307 -19.60 -18.84 9.57
N ALA A 308 -19.35 -17.55 9.36
CA ALA A 308 -18.38 -17.07 8.36
C ALA A 308 -16.97 -17.65 8.58
N LYS A 309 -16.54 -17.75 9.84
CA LYS A 309 -15.26 -18.41 10.20
C LYS A 309 -15.18 -19.86 9.72
N LYS A 310 -16.31 -20.60 9.69
CA LYS A 310 -16.33 -22.01 9.26
C LYS A 310 -16.03 -22.19 7.77
N HIS A 311 -16.16 -21.14 6.96
CA HIS A 311 -15.80 -21.15 5.54
C HIS A 311 -14.30 -20.94 5.28
N ILE A 312 -13.54 -20.58 6.31
CA ILE A 312 -12.11 -20.26 6.20
C ILE A 312 -11.29 -21.37 6.88
N TYR A 313 -10.29 -21.84 6.15
CA TYR A 313 -9.35 -22.87 6.57
C TYR A 313 -7.93 -22.30 6.50
N THR A 314 -7.10 -22.58 7.50
CA THR A 314 -5.73 -22.05 7.57
C THR A 314 -4.72 -23.19 7.73
N VAL A 315 -3.60 -23.08 7.04
CA VAL A 315 -2.50 -24.06 7.00
C VAL A 315 -1.21 -23.36 7.38
N ASP A 316 -0.39 -23.98 8.24
CA ASP A 316 0.96 -23.52 8.52
C ASP A 316 2.00 -24.61 8.23
N SER A 317 3.25 -24.37 8.64
CA SER A 317 4.38 -25.29 8.45
C SER A 317 4.15 -26.72 8.96
N LYS A 318 3.18 -26.96 9.87
CA LYS A 318 2.85 -28.31 10.36
C LYS A 318 1.51 -28.83 9.85
N GLY A 319 0.92 -28.20 8.83
CA GLY A 319 -0.33 -28.64 8.20
C GLY A 319 -1.56 -27.83 8.60
N LEU A 320 -2.73 -28.41 8.39
CA LEU A 320 -4.03 -27.80 8.71
C LEU A 320 -4.10 -27.43 10.20
N ILE A 321 -4.63 -26.24 10.49
CA ILE A 321 -4.74 -25.75 11.87
C ILE A 321 -6.03 -26.27 12.51
N THR A 322 -5.86 -27.07 13.56
CA THR A 322 -6.94 -27.67 14.37
C THR A 322 -6.78 -27.27 15.84
N ALA A 323 -7.88 -27.26 16.59
CA ALA A 323 -7.91 -26.76 17.98
C ALA A 323 -7.17 -27.67 18.98
N ASP A 324 -7.01 -28.96 18.67
CA ASP A 324 -6.33 -29.97 19.48
C ASP A 324 -4.80 -29.89 19.39
N ARG A 325 -4.25 -29.11 18.44
CA ARG A 325 -2.82 -29.01 18.22
C ARG A 325 -2.12 -28.18 19.31
N LYS A 326 -1.10 -28.79 19.93
CA LYS A 326 -0.32 -28.17 21.01
C LYS A 326 0.60 -27.04 20.52
N GLY A 327 0.76 -26.00 21.34
CA GLY A 327 1.69 -24.89 21.09
C GLY A 327 1.25 -23.91 20.00
N LEU A 328 -0.07 -23.79 19.79
CA LEU A 328 -0.64 -22.84 18.85
C LEU A 328 -0.46 -21.39 19.35
N GLN A 329 0.11 -20.55 18.49
CA GLN A 329 0.21 -19.10 18.74
C GLN A 329 -1.20 -18.49 18.83
N GLU A 330 -1.37 -17.46 19.67
CA GLU A 330 -2.70 -16.89 19.98
C GLU A 330 -3.47 -16.46 18.73
N HIS A 331 -2.80 -15.78 17.79
CA HIS A 331 -3.41 -15.31 16.55
C HIS A 331 -3.95 -16.44 15.66
N LYS A 332 -3.40 -17.66 15.75
CA LYS A 332 -3.85 -18.82 14.95
C LYS A 332 -5.10 -19.50 15.53
N LYS A 333 -5.36 -19.34 16.83
CA LYS A 333 -6.48 -19.98 17.51
C LYS A 333 -7.84 -19.55 16.95
N PHE A 334 -7.93 -18.31 16.44
CA PHE A 334 -9.16 -17.74 15.91
C PHE A 334 -9.75 -18.54 14.74
N PHE A 335 -8.92 -19.19 13.92
CA PHE A 335 -9.36 -20.01 12.78
C PHE A 335 -9.07 -21.51 12.97
N ALA A 336 -8.77 -21.94 14.20
CA ALA A 336 -8.49 -23.34 14.47
C ALA A 336 -9.77 -24.19 14.32
N ARG A 337 -9.67 -25.25 13.52
CA ARG A 337 -10.81 -26.14 13.26
C ARG A 337 -11.12 -27.01 14.47
N THR A 338 -12.40 -27.06 14.82
CA THR A 338 -12.95 -27.94 15.87
C THR A 338 -13.75 -29.11 15.30
N ASP A 339 -13.99 -29.10 13.99
CA ASP A 339 -14.81 -30.05 13.24
C ASP A 339 -14.00 -31.14 12.50
N TYR A 340 -12.68 -31.15 12.66
CA TYR A 340 -11.79 -32.15 12.08
C TYR A 340 -11.25 -33.09 13.15
N GLU A 341 -11.59 -34.39 13.04
CA GLU A 341 -11.18 -35.44 13.99
C GLU A 341 -10.20 -36.46 13.37
N GLY A 342 -9.69 -36.20 12.16
CA GLY A 342 -8.79 -37.09 11.45
C GLY A 342 -7.31 -36.96 11.85
N SER A 343 -6.46 -37.77 11.23
CA SER A 343 -5.01 -37.66 11.39
C SER A 343 -4.48 -36.33 10.84
N ALA A 344 -3.45 -35.76 11.45
CA ALA A 344 -2.88 -34.48 11.03
C ALA A 344 -2.60 -34.42 9.51
N LEU A 345 -3.29 -33.53 8.80
CA LEU A 345 -3.09 -33.29 7.37
C LEU A 345 -1.93 -32.33 7.16
N THR A 346 -0.79 -32.85 6.69
CA THR A 346 0.45 -32.07 6.50
C THR A 346 0.73 -31.75 5.03
N ASN A 347 0.23 -32.56 4.09
CA ASN A 347 0.38 -32.35 2.65
C ASN A 347 -0.73 -31.44 2.12
N LEU A 348 -0.35 -30.37 1.41
CA LEU A 348 -1.31 -29.42 0.83
C LEU A 348 -2.29 -30.07 -0.14
N ALA A 349 -1.86 -31.04 -0.96
CA ALA A 349 -2.76 -31.72 -1.90
C ALA A 349 -3.87 -32.50 -1.15
N ASP A 350 -3.54 -33.14 -0.04
CA ASP A 350 -4.51 -33.89 0.76
C ASP A 350 -5.44 -32.95 1.54
N ILE A 351 -4.93 -31.80 2.00
CA ILE A 351 -5.76 -30.74 2.58
C ILE A 351 -6.75 -30.21 1.54
N VAL A 352 -6.32 -29.96 0.31
CA VAL A 352 -7.22 -29.51 -0.77
C VAL A 352 -8.28 -30.56 -1.09
N LYS A 353 -7.93 -31.86 -1.13
CA LYS A 353 -8.90 -32.96 -1.31
C LYS A 353 -9.95 -33.00 -0.20
N TYR A 354 -9.54 -32.78 1.04
CA TYR A 354 -10.42 -32.78 2.20
C TYR A 354 -11.34 -31.55 2.23
N VAL A 355 -10.76 -30.35 2.13
CA VAL A 355 -11.50 -29.08 2.26
C VAL A 355 -12.40 -28.84 1.05
N GLN A 356 -11.96 -29.27 -0.14
CA GLN A 356 -12.55 -28.93 -1.44
C GLN A 356 -12.77 -27.41 -1.57
N PRO A 357 -11.70 -26.59 -1.47
CA PRO A 357 -11.82 -25.15 -1.49
C PRO A 357 -12.16 -24.64 -2.90
N THR A 358 -12.93 -23.56 -2.95
CA THR A 358 -13.14 -22.79 -4.18
C THR A 358 -12.02 -21.78 -4.41
N ALA A 359 -11.33 -21.38 -3.33
CA ALA A 359 -10.24 -20.43 -3.35
C ALA A 359 -9.04 -20.88 -2.53
N LEU A 360 -7.84 -20.69 -3.11
CA LEU A 360 -6.56 -20.98 -2.48
C LEU A 360 -5.70 -19.71 -2.44
N LEU A 361 -5.42 -19.20 -1.23
CA LEU A 361 -4.67 -17.96 -1.00
C LEU A 361 -3.31 -18.30 -0.35
N GLY A 362 -2.22 -17.80 -0.91
CA GLY A 362 -0.85 -18.03 -0.44
C GLY A 362 -0.25 -16.82 0.25
N LEU A 363 0.08 -16.94 1.54
CA LEU A 363 0.79 -15.94 2.36
C LEU A 363 1.87 -16.62 3.21
N SER A 364 2.65 -17.51 2.57
CA SER A 364 3.60 -18.40 3.24
C SER A 364 5.07 -18.00 3.06
N THR A 365 5.38 -17.19 2.04
CA THR A 365 6.73 -16.90 1.53
C THR A 365 7.49 -18.13 1.01
N ILE A 366 6.79 -19.25 0.76
CA ILE A 366 7.37 -20.47 0.19
C ILE A 366 7.13 -20.46 -1.32
N GLY A 367 8.17 -20.07 -2.07
CA GLY A 367 8.12 -20.03 -3.53
C GLY A 367 7.81 -21.39 -4.14
N GLY A 368 6.86 -21.45 -5.08
CA GLY A 368 6.47 -22.68 -5.76
C GLY A 368 5.69 -23.70 -4.90
N ALA A 369 5.15 -23.28 -3.74
CA ALA A 369 4.37 -24.17 -2.88
C ALA A 369 3.09 -24.70 -3.53
N PHE A 370 2.49 -23.96 -4.46
CA PHE A 370 1.33 -24.41 -5.22
C PHE A 370 1.83 -25.18 -6.44
N THR A 371 2.13 -26.46 -6.23
CA THR A 371 2.64 -27.36 -7.26
C THR A 371 1.61 -27.61 -8.37
N GLU A 372 2.06 -28.13 -9.51
CA GLU A 372 1.18 -28.49 -10.63
C GLU A 372 0.06 -29.45 -10.19
N GLU A 373 0.36 -30.39 -9.29
CA GLU A 373 -0.64 -31.30 -8.72
C GLU A 373 -1.75 -30.52 -7.99
N VAL A 374 -1.37 -29.59 -7.10
CA VAL A 374 -2.32 -28.78 -6.33
C VAL A 374 -3.18 -27.90 -7.24
N VAL A 375 -2.57 -27.26 -8.24
CA VAL A 375 -3.26 -26.37 -9.17
C VAL A 375 -4.22 -27.15 -10.08
N LYS A 376 -3.80 -28.30 -10.61
CA LYS A 376 -4.68 -29.17 -11.39
C LYS A 376 -5.84 -29.72 -10.56
N LEU A 377 -5.59 -30.04 -9.28
CA LEU A 377 -6.63 -30.46 -8.35
C LEU A 377 -7.68 -29.37 -8.14
N MET A 378 -7.24 -28.12 -7.88
CA MET A 378 -8.13 -26.96 -7.80
C MET A 378 -8.96 -26.79 -9.08
N ALA A 379 -8.31 -26.94 -10.24
CA ALA A 379 -8.94 -26.77 -11.55
C ALA A 379 -9.86 -27.93 -11.95
N ALA A 380 -9.70 -29.11 -11.35
CA ALA A 380 -10.59 -30.25 -11.53
C ALA A 380 -11.87 -30.11 -10.68
N MET A 381 -11.75 -29.56 -9.47
CA MET A 381 -12.89 -29.33 -8.56
C MET A 381 -13.71 -28.11 -8.93
N ASN A 382 -13.07 -27.07 -9.49
CA ASN A 382 -13.69 -25.78 -9.75
C ASN A 382 -13.64 -25.44 -11.24
N LYS A 383 -14.77 -25.00 -11.82
CA LYS A 383 -14.81 -24.53 -13.22
C LYS A 383 -13.87 -23.35 -13.44
N ARG A 384 -13.90 -22.39 -12.51
CA ARG A 384 -13.02 -21.21 -12.43
C ARG A 384 -12.36 -21.19 -11.05
N PRO A 385 -11.21 -21.87 -10.86
CA PRO A 385 -10.53 -21.93 -9.57
C PRO A 385 -9.95 -20.55 -9.22
N ILE A 386 -10.15 -20.10 -7.98
CA ILE A 386 -9.53 -18.86 -7.48
C ILE A 386 -8.20 -19.22 -6.84
N ILE A 387 -7.08 -18.68 -7.36
CA ILE A 387 -5.75 -18.96 -6.81
C ILE A 387 -4.96 -17.66 -6.70
N PHE A 388 -4.69 -17.23 -5.48
CA PHE A 388 -4.04 -15.96 -5.18
C PHE A 388 -2.69 -16.17 -4.48
N PRO A 389 -1.55 -16.23 -5.19
CA PRO A 389 -0.21 -16.25 -4.59
C PRO A 389 0.23 -14.83 -4.18
N LEU A 390 0.00 -14.47 -2.93
CA LEU A 390 0.14 -13.10 -2.44
C LEU A 390 1.51 -12.81 -1.81
N SER A 391 2.37 -13.82 -1.65
CA SER A 391 3.73 -13.62 -1.13
C SER A 391 4.59 -12.75 -2.05
N ASN A 392 5.45 -11.91 -1.44
CA ASN A 392 6.37 -11.01 -2.13
C ASN A 392 7.83 -11.30 -1.72
N PRO A 393 8.83 -10.98 -2.56
CA PRO A 393 8.73 -10.58 -3.99
C PRO A 393 8.38 -11.79 -4.88
N VAL A 394 8.43 -11.64 -6.22
CA VAL A 394 8.11 -12.71 -7.21
C VAL A 394 8.77 -14.05 -6.89
N SER A 395 10.03 -14.06 -6.43
CA SER A 395 10.76 -15.28 -6.07
C SER A 395 10.18 -16.04 -4.87
N LYS A 396 9.26 -15.42 -4.12
CA LYS A 396 8.57 -15.99 -2.97
C LYS A 396 7.10 -16.27 -3.23
N CYS A 397 6.57 -15.93 -4.42
CA CYS A 397 5.20 -16.27 -4.81
C CYS A 397 5.00 -17.79 -4.85
N GLU A 398 3.89 -18.26 -4.30
CA GLU A 398 3.54 -19.69 -4.24
C GLU A 398 3.31 -20.31 -5.62
N LEU A 399 2.91 -19.50 -6.61
CA LEU A 399 2.62 -19.91 -7.98
C LEU A 399 3.03 -18.80 -8.96
N SER A 400 3.68 -19.17 -10.05
CA SER A 400 3.95 -18.23 -11.14
C SER A 400 2.69 -18.04 -12.00
N PHE A 401 2.47 -16.82 -12.51
CA PHE A 401 1.29 -16.55 -13.36
C PHE A 401 1.27 -17.41 -14.63
N LYS A 402 2.43 -17.62 -15.25
CA LYS A 402 2.57 -18.47 -16.45
C LYS A 402 2.12 -19.90 -16.17
N ASP A 403 2.54 -20.47 -15.04
CA ASP A 403 2.19 -21.83 -14.66
C ASP A 403 0.70 -21.93 -14.29
N ALA A 404 0.15 -20.92 -13.60
CA ALA A 404 -1.27 -20.86 -13.30
C ALA A 404 -2.15 -20.93 -14.57
N ILE A 405 -1.78 -20.17 -15.61
CA ILE A 405 -2.49 -20.20 -16.90
C ILE A 405 -2.32 -21.55 -17.59
N ASN A 406 -1.09 -22.06 -17.70
CA ASN A 406 -0.82 -23.31 -18.40
C ASN A 406 -1.47 -24.53 -17.73
N TRP A 407 -1.43 -24.62 -16.41
CA TRP A 407 -1.94 -25.80 -15.68
C TRP A 407 -3.46 -25.80 -15.53
N THR A 408 -4.12 -24.67 -15.81
CA THR A 408 -5.59 -24.55 -15.74
C THR A 408 -6.25 -24.30 -17.10
N ASN A 409 -5.48 -24.24 -18.18
CA ASN A 409 -5.91 -23.82 -19.52
C ASN A 409 -6.65 -22.47 -19.49
N GLY A 410 -6.05 -21.48 -18.82
CA GLY A 410 -6.59 -20.12 -18.71
C GLY A 410 -7.85 -19.97 -17.86
N ARG A 411 -8.32 -21.01 -17.17
CA ARG A 411 -9.54 -20.95 -16.34
C ARG A 411 -9.33 -20.33 -14.96
N VAL A 412 -8.09 -20.25 -14.48
CA VAL A 412 -7.79 -19.68 -13.17
C VAL A 412 -8.22 -18.22 -13.08
N VAL A 413 -8.79 -17.84 -11.93
CA VAL A 413 -8.92 -16.44 -11.54
C VAL A 413 -7.75 -16.13 -10.62
N PHE A 414 -6.84 -15.27 -11.10
CA PHE A 414 -5.52 -15.09 -10.51
C PHE A 414 -5.28 -13.66 -10.03
N ALA A 415 -4.75 -13.52 -8.83
CA ALA A 415 -4.18 -12.27 -8.33
C ALA A 415 -2.95 -12.53 -7.47
N SER A 416 -1.93 -11.68 -7.61
CA SER A 416 -0.68 -11.81 -6.85
C SER A 416 -0.31 -10.52 -6.12
N GLY A 417 0.57 -10.61 -5.12
CA GLY A 417 1.13 -9.42 -4.47
C GLY A 417 2.10 -8.68 -5.38
N SER A 418 2.92 -9.44 -6.12
CA SER A 418 3.91 -8.91 -7.06
C SER A 418 3.33 -8.84 -8.49
N PRO A 419 3.78 -7.89 -9.33
CA PRO A 419 3.28 -7.77 -10.69
C PRO A 419 3.86 -8.84 -11.61
N TYR A 420 3.06 -9.25 -12.60
CA TYR A 420 3.47 -10.14 -13.68
C TYR A 420 3.21 -9.46 -15.03
N LYS A 421 4.04 -9.80 -16.03
CA LYS A 421 3.76 -9.44 -17.42
C LYS A 421 2.56 -10.26 -17.93
N PRO A 422 1.76 -9.72 -18.87
CA PRO A 422 0.72 -10.49 -19.53
C PRO A 422 1.27 -11.76 -20.19
N VAL A 423 0.44 -12.81 -20.24
CA VAL A 423 0.78 -14.12 -20.82
C VAL A 423 -0.18 -14.41 -21.96
N VAL A 424 0.35 -14.79 -23.13
CA VAL A 424 -0.45 -15.26 -24.26
C VAL A 424 -0.57 -16.78 -24.17
N HIS A 425 -1.80 -17.29 -24.19
CA HIS A 425 -2.11 -18.72 -24.18
C HIS A 425 -3.27 -18.99 -25.15
N GLU A 426 -3.07 -19.92 -26.09
CA GLU A 426 -4.05 -20.28 -27.13
C GLU A 426 -4.65 -19.08 -27.89
N GLY A 427 -3.85 -18.04 -28.15
CA GLY A 427 -4.27 -16.84 -28.86
C GLY A 427 -4.98 -15.78 -28.00
N THR A 428 -5.26 -16.08 -26.73
CA THR A 428 -5.82 -15.13 -25.76
C THR A 428 -4.72 -14.53 -24.89
N THR A 429 -4.80 -13.23 -24.63
CA THR A 429 -3.87 -12.53 -23.72
C THR A 429 -4.50 -12.43 -22.34
N TYR A 430 -3.80 -12.95 -21.33
CA TYR A 430 -4.22 -12.92 -19.93
C TYR A 430 -3.38 -11.91 -19.16
N GLU A 431 -4.04 -11.09 -18.35
CA GLU A 431 -3.42 -10.12 -17.44
C GLU A 431 -3.59 -10.60 -15.99
N ALA A 432 -2.53 -10.54 -15.19
CA ALA A 432 -2.59 -10.91 -13.78
C ALA A 432 -3.13 -9.74 -12.95
N GLY A 433 -4.09 -9.99 -12.07
CA GLY A 433 -4.46 -9.02 -11.04
C GLY A 433 -3.30 -8.81 -10.05
N GLN A 434 -3.11 -7.57 -9.59
CA GLN A 434 -2.15 -7.27 -8.53
C GLN A 434 -2.86 -6.75 -7.28
N GLY A 435 -2.85 -7.54 -6.22
CA GLY A 435 -3.35 -7.15 -4.90
C GLY A 435 -2.36 -6.26 -4.16
N ASN A 436 -2.16 -5.03 -4.65
CA ASN A 436 -1.24 -4.05 -4.07
C ASN A 436 -1.99 -3.04 -3.19
N ASN A 437 -1.50 -2.79 -1.98
CA ASN A 437 -2.07 -1.83 -1.03
C ASN A 437 -2.16 -0.40 -1.60
N MET A 438 -1.40 -0.08 -2.66
CA MET A 438 -1.52 1.18 -3.39
C MET A 438 -2.94 1.47 -3.87
N TYR A 439 -3.79 0.46 -4.12
CA TYR A 439 -5.20 0.71 -4.43
C TYR A 439 -6.00 1.22 -3.23
N MET A 440 -5.55 0.96 -2.00
CA MET A 440 -6.33 1.16 -0.78
C MET A 440 -5.90 2.40 -0.01
N PHE A 441 -4.65 2.45 0.46
CA PHE A 441 -4.24 3.49 1.40
C PHE A 441 -4.43 4.91 0.85
N PRO A 442 -4.17 5.23 -0.44
CA PRO A 442 -4.36 6.60 -0.93
C PRO A 442 -5.83 7.04 -0.81
N GLY A 443 -6.76 6.17 -1.22
CA GLY A 443 -8.19 6.44 -1.15
C GLY A 443 -8.72 6.49 0.28
N ILE A 444 -8.26 5.59 1.16
CA ILE A 444 -8.63 5.60 2.58
C ILE A 444 -8.17 6.90 3.25
N GLY A 445 -6.90 7.27 3.08
CA GLY A 445 -6.38 8.49 3.70
C GLY A 445 -7.02 9.75 3.12
N LEU A 446 -7.24 9.82 1.80
CA LEU A 446 -7.96 10.95 1.19
C LEU A 446 -9.39 11.06 1.73
N GLY A 447 -10.11 9.95 1.79
CA GLY A 447 -11.48 9.89 2.32
C GLY A 447 -11.54 10.40 3.75
N ALA A 448 -10.69 9.87 4.62
CA ALA A 448 -10.60 10.25 6.03
C ALA A 448 -10.21 11.72 6.26
N ILE A 449 -9.27 12.24 5.47
CA ILE A 449 -8.87 13.65 5.52
C ILE A 449 -10.03 14.55 5.10
N LEU A 450 -10.68 14.23 3.99
CA LEU A 450 -11.74 15.06 3.45
C LEU A 450 -13.02 14.97 4.30
N SER A 451 -13.37 13.82 4.87
CA SER A 451 -14.48 13.69 5.84
C SER A 451 -14.15 14.31 7.20
N LYS A 452 -12.88 14.64 7.45
CA LYS A 452 -12.36 15.03 8.77
C LYS A 452 -12.72 14.00 9.84
N SER A 453 -12.54 12.71 9.51
CA SER A 453 -12.88 11.61 10.39
C SER A 453 -12.11 11.68 11.71
N GLU A 454 -12.81 11.41 12.83
CA GLU A 454 -12.20 11.36 14.16
C GLU A 454 -11.40 10.07 14.41
N HIS A 455 -11.81 8.97 13.79
CA HIS A 455 -11.12 7.69 13.77
C HIS A 455 -11.52 6.88 12.53
N ILE A 456 -10.76 5.83 12.22
CA ILE A 456 -11.01 4.94 11.08
C ILE A 456 -11.72 3.68 11.58
N THR A 457 -12.98 3.51 11.21
CA THR A 457 -13.77 2.32 11.56
C THR A 457 -13.43 1.15 10.62
N ASP A 458 -13.68 -0.09 11.07
CA ASP A 458 -13.55 -1.27 10.18
C ASP A 458 -14.51 -1.18 9.00
N ALA A 459 -15.73 -0.67 9.23
CA ALA A 459 -16.72 -0.47 8.17
C ALA A 459 -16.21 0.49 7.08
N MET A 460 -15.48 1.55 7.44
CA MET A 460 -14.85 2.45 6.45
C MET A 460 -13.85 1.69 5.55
N VAL A 461 -13.04 0.81 6.13
CA VAL A 461 -12.07 -0.03 5.40
C VAL A 461 -12.80 -1.05 4.51
N GLU A 462 -13.86 -1.66 5.01
CA GLU A 462 -14.71 -2.59 4.23
C GLU A 462 -15.38 -1.90 3.04
N LYS A 463 -15.94 -0.70 3.24
CA LYS A 463 -16.53 0.07 2.13
C LYS A 463 -15.49 0.55 1.14
N ALA A 464 -14.25 0.78 1.56
CA ALA A 464 -13.14 1.02 0.65
C ALA A 464 -12.88 -0.21 -0.25
N ALA A 465 -12.86 -1.42 0.32
CA ALA A 465 -12.67 -2.65 -0.44
C ALA A 465 -13.81 -2.90 -1.45
N ILE A 466 -15.05 -2.67 -1.01
CA ILE A 466 -16.24 -2.79 -1.86
C ILE A 466 -16.16 -1.79 -3.02
N ALA A 467 -15.84 -0.52 -2.73
CA ALA A 467 -15.69 0.52 -3.75
C ALA A 467 -14.64 0.15 -4.80
N LEU A 468 -13.48 -0.38 -4.38
CA LEU A 468 -12.47 -0.88 -5.30
C LEU A 468 -13.01 -2.02 -6.18
N SER A 469 -13.79 -2.94 -5.61
CA SER A 469 -14.30 -4.10 -6.37
C SER A 469 -15.32 -3.68 -7.44
N THR A 470 -16.02 -2.57 -7.21
CA THR A 470 -16.99 -1.99 -8.15
C THR A 470 -16.40 -0.92 -9.08
N SER A 471 -15.08 -0.66 -9.02
CA SER A 471 -14.41 0.39 -9.82
C SER A 471 -13.98 -0.07 -11.22
N LEU A 472 -14.23 -1.33 -11.57
CA LEU A 472 -13.92 -1.89 -12.89
C LEU A 472 -14.73 -1.21 -13.99
N THR A 473 -14.08 -0.93 -15.11
CA THR A 473 -14.78 -0.54 -16.36
C THR A 473 -15.40 -1.75 -17.04
N GLU A 474 -16.25 -1.50 -18.02
CA GLU A 474 -16.81 -2.55 -18.88
C GLU A 474 -15.70 -3.34 -19.60
N GLU A 475 -14.66 -2.67 -20.10
CA GLU A 475 -13.51 -3.31 -20.73
C GLU A 475 -12.78 -4.25 -19.74
N GLU A 476 -12.39 -3.74 -18.57
CA GLU A 476 -11.69 -4.54 -17.55
C GLU A 476 -12.54 -5.72 -17.06
N SER A 477 -13.86 -5.52 -16.93
CA SER A 477 -14.81 -6.57 -16.55
C SER A 477 -14.93 -7.63 -17.64
N SER A 478 -14.91 -7.23 -18.92
CA SER A 478 -14.95 -8.16 -20.06
C SER A 478 -13.68 -9.01 -20.18
N HIS A 479 -12.55 -8.50 -19.70
CA HIS A 479 -11.29 -9.24 -19.55
C HIS A 479 -11.22 -10.04 -18.23
N GLU A 480 -12.31 -10.05 -17.45
CA GLU A 480 -12.43 -10.74 -16.17
C GLU A 480 -11.32 -10.36 -15.17
N LEU A 481 -10.87 -9.09 -15.22
CA LEU A 481 -9.91 -8.57 -14.26
C LEU A 481 -10.56 -8.47 -12.89
N VAL A 482 -9.82 -8.86 -11.85
CA VAL A 482 -10.28 -8.76 -10.46
C VAL A 482 -9.95 -7.41 -9.82
N TYR A 483 -9.03 -6.65 -10.41
CA TYR A 483 -8.66 -5.29 -10.03
C TYR A 483 -8.67 -4.37 -11.26
N PRO A 484 -9.00 -3.08 -11.10
CA PRO A 484 -8.86 -2.10 -12.19
C PRO A 484 -7.38 -1.89 -12.55
N ARG A 485 -7.10 -1.31 -13.71
CA ARG A 485 -5.73 -0.97 -14.14
C ARG A 485 -5.18 0.21 -13.33
N LEU A 486 -3.88 0.15 -13.01
CA LEU A 486 -3.22 1.07 -12.07
C LEU A 486 -3.04 2.49 -12.64
N ASP A 487 -3.06 2.66 -13.97
CA ASP A 487 -3.01 3.97 -14.61
C ASP A 487 -4.18 4.89 -14.21
N ARG A 488 -5.30 4.30 -13.77
CA ARG A 488 -6.48 5.00 -13.25
C ARG A 488 -6.45 5.23 -11.74
N ILE A 489 -5.31 5.08 -11.08
CA ILE A 489 -5.22 5.10 -9.61
C ILE A 489 -5.85 6.34 -8.95
N ARG A 490 -5.80 7.52 -9.60
CA ARG A 490 -6.43 8.74 -9.07
C ARG A 490 -7.94 8.69 -9.10
N ASP A 491 -8.52 8.18 -10.18
CA ASP A 491 -9.96 7.99 -10.28
C ASP A 491 -10.45 6.94 -9.29
N ILE A 492 -9.71 5.86 -9.12
CA ILE A 492 -10.00 4.79 -8.15
C ILE A 492 -9.92 5.35 -6.72
N SER A 493 -8.85 6.08 -6.39
CA SER A 493 -8.67 6.70 -5.07
C SER A 493 -9.79 7.68 -4.74
N ALA A 494 -10.30 8.44 -5.72
CA ALA A 494 -11.42 9.34 -5.53
C ALA A 494 -12.74 8.58 -5.24
N GLN A 495 -12.99 7.46 -5.91
CA GLN A 495 -14.16 6.60 -5.66
C GLN A 495 -14.10 5.96 -4.26
N ILE A 496 -12.93 5.46 -3.87
CA ILE A 496 -12.69 4.92 -2.53
C ILE A 496 -12.87 6.02 -1.48
N ALA A 497 -12.29 7.20 -1.70
CA ALA A 497 -12.43 8.33 -0.79
C ALA A 497 -13.89 8.74 -0.57
N LEU A 498 -14.71 8.70 -1.63
CA LEU A 498 -16.15 8.93 -1.53
C LEU A 498 -16.82 7.88 -0.64
N ALA A 499 -16.58 6.59 -0.89
CA ALA A 499 -17.16 5.51 -0.11
C ALA A 499 -16.76 5.58 1.37
N VAL A 500 -15.48 5.87 1.63
CA VAL A 500 -14.94 6.09 2.99
C VAL A 500 -15.61 7.28 3.66
N ALA A 501 -15.77 8.40 2.97
CA ALA A 501 -16.44 9.58 3.53
C ALA A 501 -17.92 9.34 3.81
N ARG A 502 -18.62 8.58 2.95
CA ARG A 502 -20.02 8.17 3.18
C ARG A 502 -20.16 7.25 4.38
N GLN A 503 -19.25 6.30 4.52
CA GLN A 503 -19.28 5.38 5.65
C GLN A 503 -18.91 6.09 6.96
N ALA A 504 -17.92 7.01 6.93
CA ALA A 504 -17.62 7.87 8.08
C ALA A 504 -18.85 8.65 8.54
N HIS A 505 -19.65 9.15 7.59
CA HIS A 505 -20.90 9.83 7.90
C HIS A 505 -21.94 8.90 8.53
N LYS A 506 -22.12 7.71 7.95
CA LYS A 506 -23.03 6.69 8.47
C LYS A 506 -22.65 6.25 9.90
N ASP A 507 -21.35 6.17 10.19
CA ASP A 507 -20.82 5.81 11.50
C ASP A 507 -20.85 6.98 12.51
N GLY A 508 -21.17 8.19 12.05
CA GLY A 508 -21.22 9.39 12.89
C GLY A 508 -19.85 9.91 13.33
N VAL A 509 -18.78 9.57 12.59
CA VAL A 509 -17.39 9.92 12.92
C VAL A 509 -16.84 11.04 12.02
N ASP A 510 -17.67 11.61 11.15
CA ASP A 510 -17.30 12.68 10.21
C ASP A 510 -17.54 14.09 10.76
N ASN A 511 -16.67 15.02 10.39
CA ASN A 511 -16.76 16.44 10.78
C ASN A 511 -16.80 17.39 9.56
N ASN A 512 -17.16 16.90 8.37
CA ASN A 512 -17.28 17.71 7.15
C ASN A 512 -18.72 17.78 6.62
N SER A 513 -19.42 18.86 6.98
CA SER A 513 -20.79 19.12 6.54
C SER A 513 -20.94 19.35 5.03
N VAL A 514 -19.89 19.76 4.32
CA VAL A 514 -19.95 19.97 2.87
C VAL A 514 -20.13 18.65 2.15
N LEU A 515 -19.24 17.68 2.39
CA LEU A 515 -19.34 16.37 1.75
C LEU A 515 -20.64 15.64 2.11
N ARG A 516 -21.10 15.80 3.35
CA ARG A 516 -22.34 15.20 3.86
C ARG A 516 -23.58 15.59 3.02
N ASN A 517 -23.65 16.83 2.56
CA ASN A 517 -24.84 17.37 1.89
C ASN A 517 -24.81 17.26 0.36
N LEU A 518 -23.68 16.86 -0.23
CA LEU A 518 -23.56 16.65 -1.67
C LEU A 518 -24.10 15.27 -2.05
N ASN A 519 -24.78 15.17 -3.20
CA ASN A 519 -25.02 13.86 -3.84
C ASN A 519 -23.68 13.25 -4.30
N ASP A 520 -23.68 11.98 -4.68
CA ASP A 520 -22.45 11.25 -5.00
C ASP A 520 -21.71 11.81 -6.23
N TYR A 521 -22.43 12.32 -7.22
CA TYR A 521 -21.83 12.93 -8.40
C TYR A 521 -21.07 14.22 -8.05
N ASP A 522 -21.71 15.12 -7.31
CA ASP A 522 -21.10 16.39 -6.89
C ASP A 522 -20.01 16.17 -5.83
N ALA A 523 -20.17 15.18 -4.94
CA ALA A 523 -19.16 14.81 -3.97
C ALA A 523 -17.91 14.25 -4.64
N LEU A 524 -18.05 13.37 -5.63
CA LEU A 524 -16.91 12.85 -6.40
C LEU A 524 -16.20 13.97 -7.16
N ARG A 525 -16.94 14.89 -7.78
CA ARG A 525 -16.38 16.08 -8.44
C ARG A 525 -15.64 16.97 -7.45
N HIS A 526 -16.19 17.18 -6.26
CA HIS A 526 -15.55 17.93 -5.19
C HIS A 526 -14.23 17.28 -4.76
N ILE A 527 -14.24 15.96 -4.52
CA ILE A 527 -13.05 15.18 -4.14
C ILE A 527 -11.97 15.31 -5.21
N LYS A 528 -12.29 15.07 -6.48
CA LYS A 528 -11.34 15.22 -7.60
C LYS A 528 -10.79 16.64 -7.69
N GLY A 529 -11.63 17.66 -7.49
CA GLY A 529 -11.21 19.07 -7.45
C GLY A 529 -10.29 19.44 -6.27
N LYS A 530 -10.18 18.58 -5.23
CA LYS A 530 -9.24 18.74 -4.12
C LYS A 530 -7.92 18.02 -4.32
N MET A 531 -7.84 17.08 -5.28
CA MET A 531 -6.61 16.36 -5.59
C MET A 531 -5.58 17.33 -6.20
N TRP A 532 -4.43 17.44 -5.56
CA TRP A 532 -3.33 18.31 -5.97
C TRP A 532 -2.73 17.86 -7.30
N GLU A 533 -2.33 18.83 -8.12
CA GLU A 533 -1.55 18.60 -9.33
C GLU A 533 -0.26 19.42 -9.29
N PRO A 534 0.87 18.91 -9.82
CA PRO A 534 2.08 19.68 -9.93
C PRO A 534 1.85 20.84 -10.90
N CYS A 535 1.92 22.06 -10.37
CA CYS A 535 2.04 23.26 -11.20
C CYS A 535 3.48 23.32 -11.72
N TYR A 536 3.74 22.70 -12.87
CA TYR A 536 4.98 22.85 -13.62
C TYR A 536 4.70 23.66 -14.88
N GLU A 537 4.55 24.97 -14.70
CA GLU A 537 4.97 25.89 -15.75
C GLU A 537 6.48 26.00 -15.58
N SER A 538 7.27 25.75 -16.63
CA SER A 538 8.75 25.83 -16.60
C SER A 538 9.16 26.96 -15.66
N GLN A 539 9.75 26.66 -14.50
CA GLN A 539 9.96 27.65 -13.41
C GLN A 539 10.66 28.94 -13.91
N PHE A 540 11.40 28.81 -15.01
CA PHE A 540 11.97 29.89 -15.80
C PHE A 540 11.00 30.96 -16.32
N LYS A 541 9.73 30.64 -16.61
CA LYS A 541 8.71 31.62 -17.03
C LYS A 541 8.14 32.40 -15.85
N PHE A 542 8.11 31.79 -14.66
CA PHE A 542 7.46 32.38 -13.48
C PHE A 542 8.40 33.31 -12.68
N GLU A 543 9.70 33.00 -12.61
CA GLU A 543 10.69 33.93 -12.02
C GLU A 543 10.83 35.22 -12.84
N LEU A 544 10.61 35.15 -14.15
CA LEU A 544 10.57 36.30 -15.05
C LEU A 544 9.34 37.22 -14.85
N GLY A 545 8.27 36.73 -14.21
CA GLY A 545 7.03 37.48 -14.01
C GLY A 545 6.79 37.98 -12.57
N ARG A 546 7.67 37.63 -11.63
CA ARG A 546 7.55 38.02 -10.20
C ARG A 546 8.64 38.98 -9.71
N LEU A 547 9.51 39.46 -10.60
CA LEU A 547 10.52 40.48 -10.30
C LEU A 547 10.20 41.80 -10.99
#